data_AF-A0A369UZS1-F1
#
_entry.id   AF-A0A369UZS1-F1
#
_cell.length_a   1.000
_cell.length_b   1.000
_cell.length_c   1.000
_cell.angle_alpha   90.00
_cell.angle_beta   90.00
_cell.angle_gamma   90.00
#
_symmetry.space_group_name_H-M   'P 1'
#
loop_
_entity.id
_entity.type
_entity.pdbx_description
1 polymer ?
#
loop_
_entity_poly.entity_id
_entity_poly.type
_entity_poly.pdbx_seq_one_letter_code
_entity_poly.pdbx_strand_id
1 'polypeptide(L)' 'VPSADGIDPEPLAREFELAGGSIRSAVVTAAYLAAGRDDMVTADDLLEGARREYRKAGRLVPGEGGW' A
#
# COMPACT_ATOMS: atom_id res chain seq x y z
N VAL A 1 8.01 -5.85 9.99
CA VAL A 1 8.67 -4.52 9.91
C VAL A 1 8.05 -3.63 10.97
N PRO A 2 8.77 -2.65 11.54
CA PRO A 2 8.17 -1.70 12.48
C PRO A 2 7.01 -0.95 11.81
N SER A 3 5.92 -0.76 12.54
CA SER A 3 4.69 -0.18 12.02
C SER A 3 4.03 0.66 13.11
N ALA A 4 3.40 1.75 12.71
CA ALA A 4 2.62 2.57 13.62
C ALA A 4 1.49 1.75 14.25
N ASP A 5 1.15 2.06 15.50
CA ASP A 5 0.04 1.42 16.18
C ASP A 5 -1.31 1.78 15.53
N GLY A 6 -2.26 0.85 15.60
CA GLY A 6 -3.64 1.10 15.17
C GLY A 6 -3.86 1.16 13.65
N ILE A 7 -2.92 0.70 12.83
CA ILE A 7 -3.13 0.55 11.39
C ILE A 7 -4.28 -0.44 11.14
N ASP A 8 -5.33 0.05 10.49
CA ASP A 8 -6.43 -0.77 9.98
C ASP A 8 -6.24 -1.06 8.48
N PRO A 9 -5.99 -2.32 8.08
CA PRO A 9 -5.86 -2.68 6.68
C PRO A 9 -7.21 -2.84 5.95
N GLU A 10 -8.34 -2.82 6.67
CA GLU A 10 -9.63 -3.12 6.08
C GLU A 10 -10.06 -2.16 4.95
N PRO A 11 -9.81 -0.84 5.02
CA PRO A 11 -10.04 0.06 3.90
C PRO A 11 -9.28 -0.36 2.63
N LEU A 12 -8.00 -0.75 2.77
CA LEU A 12 -7.18 -1.20 1.64
C LEU A 12 -7.70 -2.51 1.06
N ALA A 13 -8.14 -3.45 1.91
CA ALA A 13 -8.70 -4.71 1.46
C ALA A 13 -10.03 -4.53 0.70
N ARG A 14 -10.83 -3.51 1.06
CA ARG A 14 -12.07 -3.17 0.34
C ARG A 14 -11.80 -2.46 -0.99
N GLU A 15 -10.78 -1.62 -1.05
CA GLU A 15 -10.48 -0.78 -2.22
C GLU A 15 -9.58 -1.48 -3.26
N PHE A 16 -8.66 -2.34 -2.81
CA PHE A 16 -7.65 -2.98 -3.65
C PHE A 16 -7.77 -4.51 -3.60
N GLU A 17 -8.39 -5.08 -4.62
CA GLU A 17 -8.35 -6.52 -4.83
C GLU A 17 -6.98 -6.93 -5.40
N LEU A 18 -6.13 -7.50 -4.55
CA LEU A 18 -4.76 -7.89 -4.88
C LEU A 18 -4.55 -9.40 -4.62
N ALA A 19 -3.77 -10.05 -5.49
CA ALA A 19 -3.31 -11.40 -5.22
C ALA A 19 -2.31 -11.41 -4.05
N GLY A 20 -2.16 -12.54 -3.35
CA GLY A 20 -1.28 -12.64 -2.17
C GLY A 20 0.18 -12.25 -2.44
N GLY A 21 0.70 -12.53 -3.64
CA GLY A 21 2.03 -12.07 -4.05
C GLY A 21 2.12 -10.54 -4.15
N SER A 22 1.11 -9.90 -4.72
CA SER A 22 1.00 -8.45 -4.81
C SER A 22 0.82 -7.80 -3.44
N ILE A 23 0.05 -8.40 -2.53
CA ILE A 23 -0.07 -7.91 -1.14
C ILE A 23 1.32 -7.88 -0.48
N ARG A 24 2.11 -8.94 -0.61
CA ARG A 24 3.48 -8.97 -0.09
C ARG A 24 4.34 -7.87 -0.71
N SER A 25 4.30 -7.69 -2.03
CA SER A 25 5.05 -6.65 -2.73
C SER A 25 4.66 -5.23 -2.30
N ALA A 26 3.36 -5.00 -2.05
CA ALA A 26 2.86 -3.73 -1.52
C ALA A 26 3.45 -3.44 -0.13
N VAL A 27 3.40 -4.43 0.78
CA VAL A 27 3.98 -4.29 2.14
C VAL A 27 5.49 -4.10 2.10
N VAL A 28 6.21 -4.78 1.21
CA VAL A 28 7.66 -4.59 1.02
C VAL A 28 7.95 -3.17 0.54
N THR A 29 7.17 -2.66 -0.42
CA THR A 29 7.29 -1.28 -0.89
C THR A 29 7.05 -0.29 0.26
N ALA A 30 6.01 -0.52 1.06
CA ALA A 30 5.70 0.30 2.22
C ALA A 30 6.86 0.33 3.24
N ALA A 31 7.46 -0.82 3.51
CA ALA A 31 8.62 -0.93 4.39
C ALA A 31 9.83 -0.15 3.89
N TYR A 32 10.09 -0.16 2.57
CA TYR A 32 11.18 0.64 1.99
C TYR A 32 10.90 2.14 2.04
N LEU A 33 9.65 2.57 1.84
CA LEU A 33 9.27 3.97 2.00
C LEU A 33 9.50 4.45 3.44
N ALA A 34 9.13 3.62 4.43
CA ALA A 34 9.35 3.87 5.84
C ALA A 34 10.84 3.91 6.22
N ALA A 35 11.61 2.93 5.75
CA ALA A 35 13.05 2.90 5.96
C ALA A 35 13.76 4.12 5.35
N GLY A 36 13.30 4.60 4.19
CA GLY A 36 13.86 5.78 3.52
C GLY A 36 13.72 7.09 4.31
N ARG A 37 12.79 7.14 5.27
CA ARG A 37 12.60 8.26 6.19
C ARG A 37 13.00 7.96 7.64
N ASP A 38 13.65 6.82 7.88
CA ASP A 38 14.06 6.34 9.21
C ASP A 38 12.90 6.30 10.22
N ASP A 39 11.73 5.85 9.77
CA ASP A 39 10.49 5.87 10.57
C ASP A 39 9.70 4.55 10.42
N MET A 40 8.61 4.42 11.18
CA MET A 40 7.69 3.30 11.14
C MET A 40 6.81 3.32 9.89
N VAL A 41 6.40 2.14 9.42
CA VAL A 41 5.37 2.01 8.37
C VAL A 41 4.06 2.64 8.84
N THR A 42 3.43 3.45 8.00
CA THR A 42 2.13 4.08 8.22
C THR A 42 1.07 3.51 7.26
N ALA A 43 -0.19 3.88 7.47
CA ALA A 43 -1.27 3.57 6.53
C ALA A 43 -1.01 4.16 5.13
N ASP A 44 -0.38 5.34 5.04
CA ASP A 44 -0.07 6.00 3.77
C ASP A 44 0.95 5.22 2.94
N ASP A 45 1.93 4.58 3.58
CA ASP A 45 2.87 3.73 2.86
C ASP A 45 2.19 2.48 2.29
N LEU A 46 1.29 1.89 3.08
CA LEU A 46 0.53 0.72 2.67
C LEU A 46 -0.41 1.07 1.52
N LEU A 47 -1.03 2.26 1.57
CA LEU A 47 -1.80 2.81 0.47
C LEU A 47 -0.95 2.99 -0.78
N GLU A 48 0.21 3.63 -0.67
CA GLU A 48 1.11 3.81 -1.82
C GLU A 48 1.62 2.47 -2.38
N GLY A 49 1.94 1.52 -1.51
CA GLY A 49 2.27 0.15 -1.89
C GLY A 49 1.14 -0.54 -2.65
N ALA A 50 -0.10 -0.46 -2.15
CA ALA A 50 -1.27 -1.05 -2.78
C ALA A 50 -1.55 -0.41 -4.15
N ARG A 51 -1.51 0.93 -4.25
CA ARG A 51 -1.68 1.68 -5.51
C ARG A 51 -0.66 1.25 -6.56
N ARG A 52 0.61 1.11 -6.18
CA ARG A 52 1.67 0.66 -7.10
C ARG A 52 1.41 -0.74 -7.63
N GLU A 53 1.04 -1.68 -6.77
CA GLU A 53 0.74 -3.05 -7.19
C GLU A 53 -0.53 -3.12 -8.05
N TYR A 54 -1.53 -2.31 -7.74
CA TYR A 54 -2.75 -2.20 -8.54
C TYR A 54 -2.47 -1.64 -9.94
N ARG A 55 -1.60 -0.61 -10.05
CA ARG A 55 -1.11 -0.08 -11.34
C ARG A 55 -0.30 -1.12 -12.12
N LYS A 56 0.59 -1.88 -11.45
CA LYS A 56 1.36 -2.96 -12.10
C LYS A 56 0.46 -4.06 -12.68
N ALA A 57 -0.69 -4.28 -12.07
CA ALA A 57 -1.72 -5.19 -12.58
C ALA A 57 -2.53 -4.59 -13.76
N GLY A 58 -2.21 -3.37 -14.22
CA GLY A 58 -2.92 -2.69 -15.32
C GLY A 58 -4.28 -2.12 -14.93
N ARG A 59 -4.57 -2.00 -13.62
CA ARG A 59 -5.86 -1.51 -13.10
C ARG A 59 -5.78 0.00 -12.82
N LEU A 60 -6.91 0.68 -12.98
CA LEU A 60 -7.05 2.08 -12.57
C LEU A 60 -7.13 2.17 -11.05
N VAL A 61 -6.33 3.06 -10.46
CA VAL A 61 -6.36 3.29 -9.01
C VAL A 61 -7.59 4.12 -8.65
N PRO A 62 -8.42 3.69 -7.69
CA PRO A 62 -9.55 4.48 -7.24
C PRO A 62 -9.08 5.84 -6.69
N GLY A 63 -9.80 6.91 -7.05
CA GLY A 63 -9.47 8.28 -6.63
C GLY A 63 -8.31 8.97 -7.37
N GLU A 64 -7.53 8.29 -8.21
CA GLU A 64 -6.46 8.92 -9.02
C GLU A 64 -6.95 9.46 -10.39
N GLY A 65 -8.26 9.44 -10.66
CA GLY A 65 -8.85 9.85 -11.94
C GLY A 65 -10.00 10.84 -11.77
N GLY A 66 -9.67 12.09 -11.48
CA GLY A 66 -10.59 13.23 -11.57
C GLY A 66 -9.93 14.34 -12.37
N TRP A 67 -10.29 14.45 -13.66
CA TRP A 67 -10.09 15.63 -14.49
C TRP A 67 -11.46 16.05 -15.02
#